data_AF-A0A6L9KF68-F1
#
_entry.id   AF-A0A6L9KF68-F1
#
_cell.length_a   1.000
_cell.length_b   1.000
_cell.length_c   1.000
_cell.angle_alpha   90.00
_cell.angle_beta   90.00
_cell.angle_gamma   90.00
#
_symmetry.space_group_name_H-M   'P 1'
#
loop_
_entity.id
_entity.type
_entity.pdbx_description
1 polymer ?
#
loop_
_entity_poly.entity_id
_entity_poly.type
_entity_poly.pdbx_seq_one_letter_code
_entity_poly.pdbx_strand_id
1 'polypeptide(L)'
;MALPKQIVIKETEKEIKHLLKVSTPFISQRLRVLLILKQNESTGISKREAAILSGVCADSIQKWRTLYMRDGIEGLMKHNKIVYKPSVFTDMERAYILIIQPFFQPFVLFAIERIHLFCQCLKSGHYSFECAGFNIYYFHFKLLLGLLFSDFR
;
A
#
# COMPACT_ATOMS: atom_id res chain seq x y z
N MET A 1 30.62 -8.47 17.55
CA MET A 1 29.99 -7.52 16.61
C MET A 1 31.01 -7.23 15.52
N ALA A 2 30.66 -7.37 14.24
CA ALA A 2 31.59 -7.08 13.15
C ALA A 2 31.77 -5.56 12.96
N LEU A 3 32.95 -5.15 12.49
CA LEU A 3 33.26 -3.75 12.20
C LEU A 3 32.29 -3.18 11.16
N PRO A 4 31.89 -1.90 11.30
CA PRO A 4 30.97 -1.25 10.38
C PRO A 4 31.60 -1.16 8.98
N LYS A 5 30.85 -1.60 7.97
CA LYS A 5 31.30 -1.54 6.57
C LYS A 5 31.24 -0.10 6.07
N GLN A 6 32.41 0.47 5.76
CA GLN A 6 32.54 1.76 5.08
C GLN A 6 32.21 1.59 3.59
N ILE A 7 31.46 2.53 3.02
CA ILE A 7 31.08 2.54 1.62
C ILE A 7 31.37 3.95 1.11
N VAL A 8 32.17 4.05 0.04
CA VAL A 8 32.44 5.33 -0.63
C VAL A 8 31.31 5.59 -1.62
N ILE A 9 30.52 6.64 -1.36
CA ILE A 9 29.42 7.09 -2.21
C ILE A 9 29.99 8.15 -3.16
N LYS A 10 29.79 7.94 -4.45
CA LYS A 10 30.35 8.78 -5.53
C LYS A 10 29.64 10.13 -5.65
N GLU A 11 28.34 10.15 -5.36
CA GLU A 11 27.48 11.33 -5.54
C GLU A 11 27.65 12.34 -4.39
N THR A 12 27.41 13.60 -4.72
CA THR A 12 27.46 14.67 -3.72
C THR A 12 26.19 14.72 -2.87
N GLU A 13 26.28 15.24 -1.64
CA GLU A 13 25.09 15.40 -0.80
C GLU A 13 24.01 16.29 -1.45
N LYS A 14 24.43 17.26 -2.27
CA LYS A 14 23.53 18.17 -2.99
C LYS A 14 22.71 17.42 -4.03
N GLU A 15 23.35 16.53 -4.80
CA GLU A 15 22.68 15.68 -5.79
C GLU A 15 21.65 14.75 -5.13
N ILE A 16 22.01 14.10 -4.01
CA ILE A 16 21.10 13.20 -3.30
C ILE A 16 19.88 13.97 -2.77
N LYS A 17 20.09 15.17 -2.23
CA LYS A 17 18.98 16.05 -1.77
C LYS A 17 18.09 16.51 -2.93
N HIS A 18 18.66 16.75 -4.10
CA HIS A 18 17.87 17.07 -5.29
C HIS A 18 17.02 15.87 -5.73
N LEU A 19 17.62 14.68 -5.84
CA LEU A 19 16.92 13.45 -6.23
C LEU A 19 15.80 13.09 -5.25
N LEU A 20 15.99 13.35 -3.95
CA LEU A 20 14.96 13.16 -2.93
C LEU A 20 13.68 13.95 -3.22
N LYS A 21 13.79 15.18 -3.75
CA LYS A 21 12.63 16.03 -4.06
C LYS A 21 11.85 15.55 -5.29
N VAL A 22 12.54 14.93 -6.24
CA VAL A 22 11.96 14.48 -7.52
C VAL A 22 11.38 13.06 -7.41
N SER A 23 11.92 12.25 -6.51
CA SER A 23 11.61 10.82 -6.43
C SER A 23 10.25 10.48 -5.81
N THR A 24 9.73 9.30 -6.17
CA THR A 24 8.53 8.71 -5.53
C THR A 24 8.79 8.34 -4.07
N PRO A 25 7.76 8.24 -3.20
CA PRO A 25 7.95 7.98 -1.76
C PRO A 25 8.69 6.68 -1.44
N PHE A 26 8.63 5.67 -2.31
CA PHE A 26 9.39 4.42 -2.14
C PHE A 26 10.88 4.58 -2.44
N ILE A 27 11.22 5.37 -3.46
CA ILE A 27 12.61 5.65 -3.83
C ILE A 27 13.22 6.65 -2.84
N SER A 28 12.43 7.61 -2.34
CA SER A 28 12.90 8.61 -1.40
C SER A 28 13.38 8.00 -0.08
N GLN A 29 12.76 6.91 0.40
CA GLN A 29 13.28 6.17 1.56
C GLN A 29 14.67 5.58 1.31
N ARG A 30 14.92 5.04 0.11
CA ARG A 30 16.23 4.49 -0.27
C ARG A 30 17.29 5.58 -0.32
N LEU A 31 16.96 6.72 -0.92
CA LEU A 31 17.83 7.87 -1.02
C LEU A 31 18.10 8.52 0.35
N ARG A 32 17.13 8.49 1.27
CA ARG A 32 17.32 8.97 2.65
C ARG A 32 18.34 8.13 3.39
N VAL A 33 18.30 6.80 3.23
CA VAL A 33 19.34 5.91 3.77
C VAL A 33 20.70 6.24 3.14
N LEU A 34 20.76 6.43 1.82
CA LEU A 34 22.01 6.79 1.14
C LEU A 34 22.60 8.10 1.70
N LEU A 35 21.76 9.10 1.99
CA LEU A 35 22.19 10.36 2.60
C LEU A 35 22.80 10.15 4.01
N ILE A 36 22.18 9.32 4.84
CA ILE A 36 22.70 8.99 6.18
C ILE A 36 24.06 8.28 6.08
N LEU A 37 24.19 7.36 5.11
CA LEU A 37 25.46 6.69 4.85
C LEU A 37 26.54 7.69 4.39
N LYS A 38 26.17 8.66 3.54
CA LYS A 38 27.09 9.71 3.05
C LYS A 38 27.62 10.59 4.18
N GLN A 39 26.75 11.00 5.09
CA GLN A 39 27.10 11.82 6.25
C GLN A 39 28.04 11.10 7.24
N ASN A 40 28.00 9.77 7.28
CA ASN A 40 28.78 8.94 8.18
C ASN A 40 29.86 8.14 7.44
N GLU A 41 30.37 8.64 6.31
CA GLU A 41 31.40 7.94 5.53
C GLU A 41 32.71 7.75 6.30
N SER A 42 33.11 8.77 7.07
CA SER A 42 34.40 8.79 7.78
C SER A 42 34.48 7.78 8.93
N THR A 43 33.41 7.69 9.71
CA THR A 43 33.31 6.77 10.85
C THR A 43 32.84 5.38 10.42
N GLY A 44 32.01 5.32 9.36
CA GLY A 44 31.29 4.12 8.97
C GLY A 44 30.14 3.82 9.94
N ILE A 45 29.00 3.36 9.41
CA ILE A 45 27.81 3.09 10.21
C ILE A 45 27.33 1.65 10.07
N SER A 46 26.98 1.03 11.20
CA SER A 46 26.41 -0.31 11.20
C SER A 46 25.01 -0.30 10.56
N LYS A 47 24.54 -1.48 10.10
CA LYS A 47 23.19 -1.59 9.53
C LYS A 47 22.07 -1.32 10.55
N ARG A 48 22.35 -1.53 11.84
CA ARG A 48 21.38 -1.33 12.92
C ARG A 48 21.25 0.15 13.30
N GLU A 49 22.36 0.87 13.39
CA GLU A 49 22.32 2.32 13.64
C GLU A 49 21.66 3.05 12.46
N ALA A 50 22.02 2.67 11.22
CA ALA A 50 21.35 3.22 10.04
C ALA A 50 19.84 2.92 10.02
N ALA A 51 19.40 1.78 10.56
CA ALA A 51 17.99 1.43 10.70
C ALA A 51 17.27 2.35 11.70
N ILE A 52 17.89 2.60 12.86
CA ILE A 52 17.34 3.48 13.89
C ILE A 52 17.19 4.91 13.34
N LEU A 53 18.19 5.43 12.64
CA LEU A 53 18.16 6.78 12.07
C LEU A 53 17.15 6.94 10.93
N SER A 54 16.95 5.90 10.12
CA SER A 54 16.07 5.97 8.95
C SER A 54 14.64 5.49 9.20
N GLY A 55 14.41 4.73 10.28
CA GLY A 55 13.14 4.04 10.54
C GLY A 55 12.88 2.83 9.65
N VAL A 56 13.89 2.33 8.94
CA VAL A 56 13.79 1.20 8.00
C VAL A 56 14.45 -0.05 8.59
N CYS A 57 13.96 -1.24 8.27
CA CYS A 57 14.57 -2.48 8.73
C CYS A 57 16.02 -2.67 8.20
N ALA A 58 16.88 -3.24 9.04
CA ALA A 58 18.30 -3.42 8.74
C ALA A 58 18.57 -4.28 7.49
N ASP A 59 17.68 -5.22 7.17
CA ASP A 59 17.83 -6.09 6.00
C ASP A 59 17.55 -5.36 4.69
N SER A 60 16.59 -4.42 4.68
CA SER A 60 16.36 -3.57 3.51
C SER A 60 17.56 -2.66 3.26
N ILE A 61 18.13 -2.09 4.32
CA ILE A 61 19.36 -1.29 4.22
C ILE A 61 20.50 -2.11 3.63
N GLN A 62 20.67 -3.36 4.09
CA GLN A 62 21.70 -4.24 3.54
C GLN A 62 21.47 -4.50 2.04
N LYS A 63 20.24 -4.78 1.61
CA LYS A 63 19.89 -4.95 0.19
C LYS A 63 20.18 -3.69 -0.63
N TRP A 64 19.90 -2.52 -0.09
CA TRP A 64 20.14 -1.25 -0.78
C TRP A 64 21.63 -0.92 -0.87
N ARG A 65 22.43 -1.23 0.15
CA ARG A 65 23.90 -1.14 0.10
C ARG A 65 24.46 -2.03 -1.01
N THR A 66 24.05 -3.30 -1.05
CA THR A 66 24.53 -4.22 -2.09
C THR A 66 24.11 -3.78 -3.48
N LEU A 67 22.89 -3.24 -3.61
CA LEU A 67 22.39 -2.74 -4.88
C LEU A 67 23.17 -1.50 -5.34
N TYR A 68 23.42 -0.54 -4.44
CA TYR A 68 24.25 0.63 -4.75
C TYR A 68 25.69 0.24 -5.13
N MET A 69 26.28 -0.72 -4.42
CA MET A 69 27.63 -1.21 -4.77
C MET A 69 27.69 -1.88 -6.15
N ARG A 70 26.58 -2.46 -6.62
CA ARG A 70 26.49 -3.15 -7.91
C ARG A 70 26.19 -2.19 -9.07
N ASP A 71 25.14 -1.38 -8.92
CA ASP A 71 24.52 -0.62 -10.01
C ASP A 71 24.56 0.91 -9.78
N GLY A 72 25.19 1.37 -8.69
CA GLY A 72 25.21 2.78 -8.31
C GLY A 72 23.83 3.36 -7.98
N ILE A 73 23.69 4.66 -8.19
CA ILE A 73 22.44 5.38 -7.89
C ILE A 73 21.31 5.02 -8.85
N GLU A 74 21.62 4.70 -10.11
CA GLU A 74 20.64 4.32 -11.12
C GLU A 74 19.89 3.05 -10.74
N GLY A 75 20.62 2.04 -10.25
CA GLY A 75 19.98 0.82 -9.74
C GLY A 75 19.09 1.11 -8.54
N LEU A 76 19.49 2.03 -7.66
CA LEU A 76 18.72 2.38 -6.48
C LEU A 76 17.38 3.03 -6.84
N MET A 77 17.37 3.82 -7.92
CA MET A 77 16.19 4.47 -8.49
C MET A 77 15.33 3.52 -9.33
N LYS A 78 15.89 2.46 -9.90
CA LYS A 78 15.10 1.45 -10.62
C LYS A 78 14.13 0.74 -9.68
N HIS A 79 12.83 0.88 -9.97
CA HIS A 79 11.79 0.11 -9.32
C HIS A 79 11.03 -0.69 -10.39
N ASN A 80 11.36 -1.97 -10.51
CA ASN A 80 10.71 -2.90 -11.45
C ASN A 80 9.34 -3.34 -10.93
N LYS A 81 8.46 -2.41 -10.56
CA LYS A 81 7.06 -2.74 -10.32
C LYS A 81 6.37 -2.74 -11.67
N ILE A 82 6.15 -3.93 -12.21
CA ILE A 82 5.23 -4.13 -13.32
C ILE A 82 3.84 -3.86 -12.75
N VAL A 83 3.34 -2.63 -12.90
CA VAL A 83 2.04 -2.20 -12.39
C VAL A 83 0.89 -2.89 -13.14
N TYR A 84 1.18 -3.47 -14.30
CA TYR A 84 0.17 -4.07 -15.17
C TYR A 84 0.34 -5.59 -15.24
N LYS A 85 -0.33 -6.32 -14.34
CA LYS A 85 -0.68 -7.72 -14.61
C LYS A 85 -1.99 -7.66 -15.41
N PRO A 86 -1.99 -7.91 -16.74
CA PRO A 86 -3.23 -7.90 -17.50
C PRO A 86 -4.19 -8.90 -16.86
N SER A 87 -5.44 -8.50 -16.67
CA SER A 87 -6.45 -9.42 -16.19
C SER A 87 -6.69 -10.46 -17.29
N VAL A 88 -6.37 -11.71 -16.95
CA VAL A 88 -6.66 -12.87 -17.82
C VAL A 88 -8.14 -13.21 -17.62
N PHE A 89 -9.03 -12.30 -18.03
CA PHE A 89 -10.45 -12.62 -18.16
C PHE A 89 -10.68 -13.09 -19.59
N THR A 90 -11.29 -14.26 -19.72
CA THR A 90 -11.80 -14.76 -21.01
C THR A 90 -12.97 -13.88 -21.48
N ASP A 91 -13.22 -13.83 -22.79
CA ASP A 91 -14.32 -13.01 -23.34
C ASP A 91 -15.70 -13.39 -22.77
N MET A 92 -15.88 -14.66 -22.38
CA MET A 92 -17.10 -15.14 -21.75
C MET A 92 -17.28 -14.59 -20.33
N GLU A 93 -16.24 -14.58 -19.48
CA GLU A 93 -16.33 -14.04 -18.13
C GLU A 93 -16.67 -12.54 -18.11
N ARG A 94 -16.17 -11.79 -19.11
CA ARG A 94 -16.53 -10.38 -19.31
C ARG A 94 -18.01 -10.19 -19.63
N ALA A 95 -18.60 -11.09 -20.43
CA ALA A 95 -20.02 -11.06 -20.78
C ALA A 95 -20.92 -11.37 -19.57
N TYR A 96 -20.56 -12.37 -18.75
CA TYR A 96 -21.30 -12.69 -17.53
C TYR A 96 -21.33 -11.53 -16.53
N ILE A 97 -20.21 -10.82 -16.37
CA ILE A 97 -20.15 -9.64 -15.50
C ILE A 97 -21.12 -8.56 -16.00
N LEU A 98 -21.11 -8.24 -17.30
CA LEU A 98 -21.99 -7.19 -17.86
C LEU A 98 -23.49 -7.52 -17.73
N ILE A 99 -23.87 -8.80 -17.75
CA ILE A 99 -25.26 -9.24 -17.60
C ILE A 99 -25.72 -9.19 -16.13
N ILE A 100 -24.82 -9.43 -15.16
CA ILE A 100 -25.17 -9.51 -13.72
C ILE A 100 -25.12 -8.12 -13.03
N GLN A 101 -24.30 -7.18 -13.51
CA GLN A 101 -24.20 -5.82 -12.95
C GLN A 101 -25.53 -5.06 -12.79
N PRO A 102 -26.48 -5.06 -13.76
CA PRO A 102 -27.74 -4.34 -13.59
C PRO A 102 -28.65 -4.93 -12.49
N PHE A 103 -28.44 -6.18 -12.10
CA PHE A 103 -29.24 -6.84 -11.05
C PHE A 103 -28.77 -6.50 -9.63
N PHE A 104 -27.50 -6.08 -9.48
CA PHE A 104 -26.90 -5.79 -8.18
C PHE A 104 -26.98 -4.30 -7.78
N GLN A 105 -27.15 -3.40 -8.75
CA GLN A 105 -27.23 -1.96 -8.52
C GLN A 105 -28.39 -1.48 -7.62
N PRO A 106 -29.64 -2.00 -7.71
CA PRO A 106 -30.72 -1.51 -6.85
C PRO A 106 -30.50 -1.86 -5.38
N PHE A 107 -29.85 -2.98 -5.07
CA PHE A 107 -29.54 -3.38 -3.69
C PHE A 107 -28.45 -2.50 -3.04
N VAL A 108 -27.41 -2.13 -3.80
CA VAL A 108 -26.35 -1.25 -3.30
C VAL A 108 -26.88 0.17 -3.09
N LEU A 109 -27.73 0.67 -3.99
CA LEU A 109 -28.34 1.99 -3.85
C LEU A 109 -29.27 2.06 -2.61
N PHE A 110 -30.05 1.01 -2.38
CA PHE A 110 -30.94 0.92 -1.21
C PHE A 110 -30.17 0.86 0.13
N ALA A 111 -29.00 0.22 0.15
CA ALA A 111 -28.13 0.20 1.32
C ALA A 111 -27.52 1.59 1.62
N ILE A 112 -27.14 2.35 0.58
CA ILE A 112 -26.54 3.67 0.72
C ILE A 112 -27.56 4.70 1.25
N GLU A 113 -28.80 4.68 0.76
CA GLU A 113 -29.86 5.57 1.26
C GLU A 113 -30.17 5.33 2.75
N ARG A 114 -30.20 4.06 3.18
CA ARG A 114 -30.43 3.70 4.60
C ARG A 114 -29.28 4.14 5.52
N ILE A 115 -28.03 4.09 5.05
CA ILE A 115 -26.87 4.58 5.81
C ILE A 115 -26.91 6.11 5.95
N HIS A 116 -27.31 6.83 4.89
CA HIS A 116 -27.40 8.29 4.93
C HIS A 116 -28.49 8.76 5.92
N LEU A 117 -29.63 8.07 5.96
CA LEU A 117 -30.71 8.32 6.95
C LEU A 117 -30.23 8.06 8.40
N PHE A 118 -29.45 6.99 8.61
CA PHE A 118 -28.86 6.69 9.92
C PHE A 118 -27.85 7.77 10.37
N CYS A 119 -27.04 8.29 9.45
CA CYS A 119 -26.13 9.40 9.72
C CYS A 119 -26.83 10.73 10.03
N GLN A 120 -28.02 10.98 9.47
CA GLN A 120 -28.81 12.17 9.81
C GLN A 120 -29.44 12.08 11.21
N CYS A 121 -29.92 10.90 11.61
CA CYS A 121 -30.43 10.69 12.99
C CYS A 121 -29.35 10.83 14.07
N LEU A 122 -28.10 10.47 13.78
CA LEU A 122 -26.99 10.63 14.73
C LEU A 122 -26.64 12.11 15.03
N LYS A 123 -26.96 13.03 14.11
CA LYS A 123 -26.69 14.47 14.28
C LYS A 123 -27.77 15.21 15.08
N SER A 124 -28.98 14.66 15.21
CA SER A 124 -30.12 15.34 15.84
C SER A 124 -30.35 14.97 17.32
N GLY A 125 -29.54 14.08 17.90
CA GLY A 125 -29.53 13.80 19.35
C GLY A 125 -30.79 13.13 19.92
N HIS A 126 -31.78 12.80 19.09
CA HIS A 126 -32.98 12.06 19.50
C HIS A 126 -32.79 10.57 19.21
N TYR A 127 -32.41 9.81 20.24
CA TYR A 127 -32.47 8.34 20.19
C TYR A 127 -33.91 7.90 20.42
N SER A 128 -34.64 7.63 19.33
CA SER A 128 -35.92 6.91 19.35
C SER A 128 -35.80 5.51 18.74
N PHE A 129 -36.63 4.63 19.28
CA PHE A 129 -36.55 3.16 19.35
C PHE A 129 -36.78 2.39 18.02
N GLU A 130 -36.37 2.91 16.85
CA GLU A 130 -36.55 2.22 15.56
C GLU A 130 -35.30 1.47 15.04
N CYS A 131 -34.26 1.35 15.86
CA CYS A 131 -33.01 0.68 15.47
C CYS A 131 -33.08 -0.86 15.49
N ALA A 132 -34.19 -1.47 15.93
CA ALA A 132 -34.33 -2.94 16.00
C ALA A 132 -34.43 -3.62 14.62
N GLY A 133 -34.72 -2.88 13.54
CA GLY A 133 -34.85 -3.44 12.19
C GLY A 133 -33.54 -3.76 11.47
N PHE A 134 -32.38 -3.29 11.96
CA PHE A 134 -31.11 -3.43 11.23
C PHE A 134 -30.48 -4.84 11.33
N ASN A 135 -30.87 -5.62 12.34
CA ASN A 135 -30.29 -6.94 12.59
C ASN A 135 -30.85 -8.04 11.65
N ILE A 136 -32.06 -7.83 11.11
CA ILE A 136 -32.71 -8.79 10.19
C ILE A 136 -32.08 -8.73 8.79
N TYR A 137 -31.65 -7.55 8.34
CA TYR A 137 -31.06 -7.38 7.00
C TYR A 137 -29.64 -7.96 6.89
N TYR A 138 -28.85 -7.95 7.97
CA TYR A 138 -27.52 -8.57 7.99
C TYR A 138 -27.59 -10.10 7.93
N PHE A 139 -28.62 -10.69 8.54
CA PHE A 139 -28.82 -12.15 8.51
C PHE A 139 -29.28 -12.63 7.12
N HIS A 140 -30.16 -11.87 6.47
CA HIS A 140 -30.66 -12.23 5.14
C HIS A 140 -29.63 -12.02 4.02
N PHE A 141 -28.76 -11.01 4.13
CA PHE A 141 -27.69 -10.77 3.16
C PHE A 141 -26.60 -11.86 3.20
N LYS A 142 -26.32 -12.41 4.39
CA LYS A 142 -25.36 -13.52 4.55
C LYS A 142 -25.89 -14.84 4.00
N LEU A 143 -27.21 -15.08 4.10
CA LEU A 143 -27.87 -16.25 3.51
C LEU A 143 -27.90 -16.17 1.97
N LEU A 144 -28.13 -14.98 1.42
CA LEU A 144 -28.14 -14.75 -0.03
C LEU A 144 -26.73 -14.87 -0.65
N LEU A 145 -25.69 -14.39 0.04
CA LEU A 145 -24.31 -14.56 -0.40
C LEU A 145 -23.84 -16.03 -0.30
N GLY A 146 -24.32 -16.78 0.70
CA GLY A 146 -24.00 -18.20 0.86
C GLY A 146 -24.56 -19.10 -0.25
N LEU A 147 -25.75 -18.78 -0.77
CA LEU A 147 -26.37 -19.51 -1.88
C LEU A 147 -25.75 -19.15 -3.25
N LEU A 148 -25.27 -17.92 -3.43
CA LEU A 148 -24.64 -17.48 -4.69
C LEU A 148 -23.19 -17.97 -4.89
N PHE A 149 -22.51 -18.42 -3.83
CA PHE A 149 -21.11 -18.87 -3.89
C PHE A 149 -20.91 -20.39 -3.72
N SER A 150 -21.98 -21.17 -3.57
CA SER A 150 -21.87 -22.63 -3.39
C SER A 150 -21.71 -23.41 -4.70
N ASP A 151 -21.93 -22.79 -5.87
CA ASP A 151 -21.77 -23.42 -7.20
C ASP A 151 -20.39 -23.16 -7.85
N PHE A 152 -19.48 -22.48 -7.15
CA PHE A 152 -18.09 -22.26 -7.59
C PHE A 152 -17.14 -23.20 -6.82
N ARG A 153 -17.29 -24.52 -7.02
CA ARG A 153 -16.25 -25.51 -6.69
C ARG A 153 -16.23 -26.64 -7.70
#